data_AF-A0A1M6KQR3-F1
#
_entry.id   AF-A0A1M6KQR3-F1
#
_cell.length_a   1.000
_cell.length_b   1.000
_cell.length_c   1.000
_cell.angle_alpha   90.00
_cell.angle_beta   90.00
_cell.angle_gamma   90.00
#
_symmetry.space_group_name_H-M   'P 1'
#
loop_
_entity.id
_entity.type
_entity.pdbx_description
1 polymer ?
#
loop_
_entity_poly.entity_id
_entity_poly.type
_entity_poly.pdbx_seq_one_letter_code
_entity_poly.pdbx_strand_id
1 'polypeptide(L)'
;MNNYRKRLFILLMVLSLVLFSFIISIIWSAFISNNVIIKILLWFILGLLLSFSIIFLLGIFLLVYKIHYGKAIGVFNPLIKGTIKFLYPLIMALCSIFKIDKDKVKGSFIEINNELLLNNSKNKFAPHEILILLPHCIQNSPCSHKITVDVSNCKKCGNCQVGDIIDLTQKYNVKLAIATGGTIARKIIKETKPKSIVAVACERDLSSGILDTDPLPVIGILNLRPFGPCYNTGVDLKKLEEGLKFLLKEVE
;
A
#
# COMPACT_ATOMS: atom_id res chain seq x y z
N MET A 1 10.35 -2.99 13.47
CA MET A 1 9.96 -2.84 12.05
C MET A 1 11.22 -3.02 11.22
N ASN A 2 11.18 -3.73 10.08
CA ASN A 2 12.24 -3.54 9.08
C ASN A 2 12.18 -2.05 8.74
N ASN A 3 13.25 -1.32 9.02
CA ASN A 3 13.21 0.14 9.09
C ASN A 3 13.28 0.71 7.66
N TYR A 4 12.20 0.51 6.89
CA TYR A 4 12.06 1.15 5.60
C TYR A 4 12.00 2.65 5.84
N ARG A 5 12.97 3.39 5.32
CA ARG A 5 13.03 4.82 5.56
C ARG A 5 11.91 5.47 4.75
N LYS A 6 10.80 5.85 5.40
CA LYS A 6 9.67 6.62 4.82
C LYS A 6 10.12 7.78 3.93
N ARG A 7 11.24 8.41 4.33
CA ARG A 7 11.93 9.49 3.62
C ARG A 7 12.30 9.11 2.19
N LEU A 8 12.60 7.84 1.89
CA LEU A 8 12.97 7.37 0.56
C LEU A 8 11.81 7.55 -0.44
N PHE A 9 10.60 7.11 -0.08
CA PHE A 9 9.44 7.27 -0.94
C PHE A 9 9.10 8.75 -1.16
N ILE A 10 9.12 9.54 -0.09
CA ILE A 10 8.85 11.00 -0.15
C ILE A 10 9.91 11.72 -1.01
N LEU A 11 11.19 11.38 -0.86
CA LEU A 11 12.27 11.96 -1.66
C LEU A 11 12.07 11.66 -3.15
N LEU A 12 11.69 10.43 -3.49
CA LEU A 12 11.41 10.05 -4.87
C LEU A 12 10.18 10.76 -5.44
N MET A 13 9.14 11.03 -4.62
CA MET A 13 8.01 11.87 -5.04
C MET A 13 8.47 13.28 -5.41
N VAL A 14 9.28 13.92 -4.56
CA VAL A 14 9.79 15.28 -4.83
C VAL A 14 10.70 15.29 -6.07
N LEU A 15 11.64 14.34 -6.16
CA LEU A 15 12.54 14.21 -7.31
C LEU A 15 11.75 14.04 -8.62
N SER A 16 10.66 13.27 -8.59
CA SER A 16 9.82 13.04 -9.76
C SER A 16 9.16 14.33 -10.28
N LEU A 17 8.75 15.22 -9.38
CA LEU A 17 8.19 16.52 -9.74
C LEU A 17 9.27 17.46 -10.29
N VAL A 18 10.47 17.45 -9.70
CA VAL A 18 11.60 18.28 -10.18
C VAL A 18 12.01 17.85 -11.59
N LEU A 19 12.14 16.54 -11.85
CA LEU A 19 12.46 16.03 -13.17
C LEU A 19 11.38 16.37 -14.20
N PHE A 20 10.10 16.26 -13.82
CA PHE A 20 8.99 16.65 -14.68
C PHE A 20 9.06 18.14 -15.05
N SER A 21 9.27 19.02 -14.08
CA SER A 21 9.46 20.46 -14.31
C SER A 21 10.68 20.77 -15.19
N PHE A 22 11.79 20.06 -14.99
CA PHE A 22 13.00 20.22 -15.79
C PHE A 22 12.79 19.82 -17.26
N ILE A 23 12.11 18.69 -17.51
CA ILE A 23 11.77 18.23 -18.86
C ILE A 23 10.87 19.27 -19.56
N ILE A 24 9.88 19.82 -18.85
CA ILE A 24 9.03 20.90 -19.39
C ILE A 24 9.86 22.12 -19.77
N SER A 25 10.81 22.53 -18.93
CA SER A 25 11.70 23.67 -19.22
C SER A 25 12.59 23.43 -20.45
N ILE A 26 13.08 22.21 -20.64
CA ILE A 26 13.88 21.86 -21.83
C ILE A 26 13.01 21.93 -23.08
N ILE A 27 11.83 21.29 -23.06
CA ILE A 27 10.89 21.31 -24.19
C ILE A 27 10.51 22.76 -24.53
N TRP A 28 10.26 23.58 -23.51
CA TRP A 28 9.99 25.00 -23.68
C TRP A 28 11.11 25.74 -24.42
N SER A 29 12.35 25.53 -23.99
CA SER A 29 13.52 26.21 -24.58
C SER A 29 13.73 25.84 -26.06
N ALA A 30 13.38 24.60 -26.45
CA ALA A 30 13.52 24.11 -27.81
C ALA A 30 12.41 24.60 -28.76
N PHE A 31 11.24 24.97 -28.23
CA PHE A 31 10.06 25.39 -28.99
C PHE A 31 9.84 26.91 -29.01
N ILE A 32 10.92 27.70 -28.88
CA ILE A 32 10.88 29.16 -29.11
C ILE A 32 10.64 29.43 -30.61
N SER A 33 9.37 29.35 -31.00
CA SER A 33 8.87 29.75 -32.31
C SER A 33 8.57 31.25 -32.29
N ASN A 34 8.84 31.95 -33.39
CA ASN A 34 8.57 33.39 -33.48
C ASN A 34 7.09 33.74 -33.73
N ASN A 35 6.25 32.73 -33.99
CA ASN A 35 4.82 32.91 -34.23
C ASN A 35 4.06 33.25 -32.95
N VAL A 36 3.32 34.37 -32.95
CA VAL A 36 2.59 34.89 -31.79
C VAL A 36 1.54 33.90 -31.27
N ILE A 37 0.78 33.26 -32.17
CA ILE A 37 -0.25 32.27 -31.81
C ILE A 37 0.38 31.07 -31.07
N ILE A 38 1.52 30.58 -31.57
CA ILE A 38 2.24 29.45 -30.96
C ILE A 38 2.76 29.86 -29.58
N LYS A 39 3.30 31.08 -29.42
CA LYS A 39 3.74 31.60 -28.11
C LYS A 39 2.60 31.64 -27.09
N ILE A 40 1.41 32.14 -27.47
CA ILE A 40 0.25 32.21 -26.57
C ILE A 40 -0.18 30.80 -26.14
N LEU A 41 -0.28 29.86 -27.10
CA LEU A 41 -0.64 28.48 -26.82
C LEU A 41 0.37 27.81 -25.88
N LEU A 42 1.66 28.02 -26.11
CA LEU A 42 2.73 27.53 -25.24
C LEU A 42 2.56 28.07 -23.82
N TRP A 43 2.41 29.39 -23.62
CA TRP A 43 2.29 29.99 -22.28
C TRP A 43 1.08 29.47 -21.51
N PHE A 44 -0.02 29.23 -22.23
CA PHE A 44 -1.20 28.60 -21.64
C PHE A 44 -0.91 27.18 -21.15
N ILE A 45 -0.25 26.35 -21.97
CA ILE A 45 0.16 24.98 -21.59
C ILE A 45 1.12 24.99 -20.39
N LEU A 46 2.09 25.89 -20.37
CA LEU A 46 3.03 26.04 -19.26
C LEU A 46 2.31 26.43 -17.95
N GLY A 47 1.36 27.38 -18.02
CA GLY A 47 0.53 27.75 -16.88
C GLY A 47 -0.26 26.57 -16.32
N LEU A 48 -0.84 25.74 -17.20
CA LEU A 48 -1.58 24.54 -16.81
C LEU A 48 -0.65 23.51 -16.12
N LEU A 49 0.54 23.27 -16.68
CA LEU A 49 1.52 22.33 -16.11
C LEU A 49 2.08 22.80 -14.76
N LEU A 50 2.32 24.11 -14.60
CA LEU A 50 2.74 24.70 -13.33
C LEU A 50 1.64 24.56 -12.28
N SER A 51 0.39 24.88 -12.64
CA SER A 51 -0.77 24.68 -11.77
C SER A 51 -0.90 23.21 -11.33
N PHE A 52 -0.74 22.27 -12.27
CA PHE A 52 -0.74 20.84 -11.97
C PHE A 52 0.37 20.46 -10.98
N SER A 53 1.59 20.96 -11.19
CA SER A 53 2.74 20.71 -10.30
C SER A 53 2.51 21.23 -8.88
N ILE A 54 1.89 22.42 -8.74
CA ILE A 54 1.53 23.02 -7.45
C ILE A 54 0.54 22.11 -6.68
N ILE A 55 -0.43 21.50 -7.37
CA ILE A 55 -1.39 20.58 -6.74
C ILE A 55 -0.67 19.35 -6.14
N PHE A 56 0.31 18.77 -6.84
CA PHE A 56 1.08 17.65 -6.28
C PHE A 56 2.01 18.06 -5.16
N LEU A 57 2.65 19.24 -5.25
CA LEU A 57 3.47 19.78 -4.16
C LEU A 57 2.62 19.97 -2.90
N LEU A 58 1.40 20.51 -3.04
CA LEU A 58 0.44 20.60 -1.95
C LEU A 58 0.07 19.21 -1.41
N GLY A 59 -0.18 18.23 -2.29
CA GLY A 59 -0.45 16.85 -1.89
C GLY A 59 0.69 16.19 -1.10
N ILE A 60 1.94 16.38 -1.52
CA ILE A 60 3.14 15.90 -0.80
C ILE A 60 3.28 16.62 0.54
N PHE A 61 3.10 17.95 0.55
CA PHE A 61 3.16 18.73 1.78
C PHE A 61 2.14 18.23 2.81
N LEU A 62 0.89 18.00 2.39
CA LEU A 62 -0.17 17.46 3.25
C LEU A 62 0.11 16.03 3.72
N LEU A 63 0.71 15.19 2.87
CA LEU A 63 1.17 13.85 3.25
C LEU A 63 2.21 13.94 4.38
N VAL A 64 3.26 14.75 4.21
CA VAL A 64 4.33 14.93 5.21
C VAL A 64 3.76 15.52 6.50
N TYR A 65 2.91 16.54 6.40
CA TYR A 65 2.24 17.15 7.53
C TYR A 65 1.42 16.12 8.32
N LYS A 66 0.63 15.28 7.63
CA LYS A 66 -0.20 14.24 8.27
C LYS A 66 0.64 13.16 8.96
N ILE A 67 1.77 12.76 8.36
CA ILE A 67 2.69 11.80 8.97
C ILE A 67 3.33 12.39 10.23
N HIS A 68 3.72 13.67 10.21
CA HIS A 68 4.45 14.27 11.33
C HIS A 68 3.55 14.72 12.50
N TYR A 69 2.41 15.33 12.21
CA TYR A 69 1.54 15.91 13.24
C TYR A 69 0.41 14.98 13.70
N GLY A 70 0.19 13.84 13.03
CA GLY A 70 -0.83 12.84 13.39
C GLY A 70 -2.28 13.32 13.32
N LYS A 71 -2.53 14.62 13.04
CA LYS A 71 -3.87 15.20 12.98
C LYS A 71 -4.57 14.83 11.68
N ALA A 72 -5.77 14.28 11.82
CA ALA A 72 -6.64 13.92 10.71
C ALA A 72 -7.22 15.19 10.05
N ILE A 73 -6.51 15.78 9.08
CA ILE A 73 -7.15 16.73 8.16
C ILE A 73 -7.94 15.92 7.13
N GLY A 74 -9.08 15.36 7.57
CA GLY A 74 -9.88 14.41 6.80
C GLY A 74 -10.34 14.94 5.43
N VAL A 75 -10.50 16.26 5.30
CA VAL A 75 -10.92 16.95 4.07
C VAL A 75 -9.92 16.74 2.93
N PHE A 76 -8.62 16.64 3.21
CA PHE A 76 -7.59 16.50 2.16
C PHE A 76 -7.14 15.06 1.92
N ASN A 77 -7.75 14.06 2.56
CA ASN A 77 -7.42 12.65 2.33
C ASN A 77 -7.53 12.25 0.83
N PRO A 78 -8.55 12.68 0.06
CA PRO A 78 -8.62 12.38 -1.36
C PRO A 78 -7.44 12.95 -2.16
N LEU A 79 -6.99 14.17 -1.84
CA LEU A 79 -5.85 14.81 -2.50
C LEU A 79 -4.54 14.06 -2.21
N ILE A 80 -4.31 13.64 -0.96
CA ILE A 80 -3.14 12.83 -0.58
C ILE A 80 -3.15 11.50 -1.34
N LYS A 81 -4.27 10.78 -1.32
CA LYS A 81 -4.41 9.48 -2.00
C LYS A 81 -4.23 9.61 -3.51
N GLY A 82 -4.87 10.61 -4.13
CA GLY A 82 -4.73 10.90 -5.56
C GLY A 82 -3.28 11.22 -5.94
N THR A 83 -2.59 12.01 -5.12
CA THR A 83 -1.17 12.34 -5.29
C THR A 83 -0.29 11.08 -5.27
N ILE A 84 -0.50 10.20 -4.29
CA ILE A 84 0.26 8.95 -4.21
C ILE A 84 -0.03 8.06 -5.42
N LYS A 85 -1.30 7.85 -5.77
CA LYS A 85 -1.70 7.00 -6.89
C LYS A 85 -1.11 7.47 -8.22
N PHE A 86 -1.11 8.78 -8.46
CA PHE A 86 -0.56 9.37 -9.68
C PHE A 86 0.97 9.30 -9.73
N LEU A 87 1.66 9.62 -8.64
CA LEU A 87 3.12 9.63 -8.60
C LEU A 87 3.74 8.24 -8.47
N TYR A 88 3.00 7.24 -7.99
CA TYR A 88 3.53 5.89 -7.76
C TYR A 88 4.12 5.24 -9.03
N PRO A 89 3.44 5.20 -10.19
CA PRO A 89 4.05 4.67 -11.42
C PRO A 89 5.33 5.39 -11.83
N LEU A 90 5.37 6.72 -11.65
CA LEU A 90 6.55 7.54 -11.98
C LEU A 90 7.72 7.20 -11.05
N ILE A 91 7.47 7.06 -9.74
CA ILE A 91 8.48 6.60 -8.77
C ILE A 91 9.03 5.22 -9.17
N MET A 92 8.17 4.28 -9.55
CA MET A 92 8.58 2.95 -9.96
C MET A 92 9.42 2.95 -11.25
N ALA A 93 9.12 3.87 -12.18
CA ALA A 93 9.93 4.11 -13.36
C ALA A 93 11.32 4.67 -12.99
N LEU A 94 11.38 5.69 -12.13
CA LEU A 94 12.63 6.26 -11.62
C LEU A 94 13.50 5.22 -10.91
N CYS A 95 12.90 4.32 -10.12
CA CYS A 95 13.64 3.23 -9.49
C CYS A 95 14.36 2.35 -10.51
N SER A 96 13.74 2.13 -11.68
CA SER A 96 14.33 1.34 -12.77
C SER A 96 15.51 2.07 -13.41
N ILE A 97 15.41 3.39 -13.58
CA ILE A 97 16.45 4.24 -14.18
C ILE A 97 17.65 4.36 -13.24
N PHE A 98 17.41 4.67 -11.96
CA PHE A 98 18.44 4.91 -10.96
C PHE A 98 18.91 3.62 -10.25
N LYS A 99 18.48 2.43 -10.71
CA LYS A 99 18.80 1.12 -10.11
C LYS A 99 18.54 1.04 -8.59
N ILE A 100 17.49 1.71 -8.14
CA ILE A 100 17.05 1.68 -6.74
C ILE A 100 16.24 0.40 -6.53
N ASP A 101 16.48 -0.27 -5.40
CA ASP A 101 15.72 -1.43 -4.98
C ASP A 101 14.22 -1.10 -4.84
N LYS A 102 13.43 -1.63 -5.77
CA LYS A 102 11.99 -1.42 -5.86
C LYS A 102 11.27 -1.93 -4.61
N ASP A 103 11.76 -2.99 -3.99
CA ASP A 103 11.09 -3.58 -2.83
C ASP A 103 11.27 -2.68 -1.60
N LYS A 104 12.42 -2.01 -1.44
CA LYS A 104 12.58 -0.97 -0.40
C LYS A 104 11.58 0.18 -0.55
N VAL A 105 11.35 0.62 -1.79
CA VAL A 105 10.42 1.72 -2.08
C VAL A 105 8.97 1.31 -1.85
N LYS A 106 8.58 0.09 -2.28
CA LYS A 106 7.27 -0.48 -1.98
C LYS A 106 7.05 -0.68 -0.49
N GLY A 107 8.05 -1.17 0.25
CA GLY A 107 8.02 -1.31 1.70
C GLY A 107 7.76 0.03 2.39
N SER A 108 8.46 1.08 1.95
CA SER A 108 8.21 2.45 2.42
C SER A 108 6.80 2.95 2.10
N PHE A 109 6.24 2.61 0.93
CA PHE A 109 4.86 2.95 0.58
C PHE A 109 3.85 2.23 1.51
N ILE A 110 4.06 0.94 1.79
CA ILE A 110 3.20 0.16 2.69
C ILE A 110 3.20 0.75 4.10
N GLU A 111 4.37 1.16 4.60
CA GLU A 111 4.49 1.80 5.90
C GLU A 111 3.75 3.14 5.96
N ILE A 112 3.93 3.99 4.93
CA ILE A 112 3.17 5.25 4.81
C ILE A 112 1.66 4.99 4.77
N ASN A 113 1.20 4.00 4.00
CA ASN A 113 -0.20 3.63 3.94
C ASN A 113 -0.74 3.21 5.33
N ASN A 114 -0.02 2.35 6.03
CA ASN A 114 -0.40 1.93 7.37
C ASN A 114 -0.51 3.12 8.32
N GLU A 115 0.44 4.05 8.32
CA GLU A 115 0.36 5.24 9.17
C GLU A 115 -0.81 6.15 8.82
N LEU A 116 -1.11 6.32 7.53
CA LEU A 116 -2.27 7.10 7.08
C LEU A 116 -3.59 6.52 7.57
N LEU A 117 -3.65 5.19 7.72
CA LEU A 117 -4.79 4.45 8.28
C LEU A 117 -4.82 4.53 9.81
N LEU A 118 -3.67 4.35 10.46
CA LEU A 118 -3.52 4.39 11.92
C LEU A 118 -3.89 5.76 12.51
N ASN A 119 -3.55 6.84 11.79
CA ASN A 119 -3.85 8.21 12.18
C ASN A 119 -5.31 8.64 11.88
N ASN A 120 -6.19 7.70 11.52
CA ASN A 120 -7.61 7.97 11.29
C ASN A 120 -8.47 7.13 12.24
N SER A 121 -8.87 7.73 13.36
CA SER A 121 -9.67 7.10 14.41
C SER A 121 -11.05 6.58 13.96
N LYS A 122 -11.53 7.00 12.78
CA LYS A 122 -12.78 6.48 12.19
C LYS A 122 -12.66 5.06 11.62
N ASN A 123 -11.45 4.53 11.49
CA ASN A 123 -11.20 3.19 10.94
C ASN A 123 -11.46 2.09 11.98
N LYS A 124 -12.71 2.01 12.42
CA LYS A 124 -13.18 1.04 13.40
C LYS A 124 -14.32 0.23 12.81
N PHE A 125 -14.19 -1.09 12.82
CA PHE A 125 -15.06 -2.05 12.14
C PHE A 125 -15.51 -3.16 13.08
N ALA A 126 -16.68 -3.74 12.81
CA ALA A 126 -17.12 -4.95 13.51
C ALA A 126 -16.31 -6.16 13.03
N PRO A 127 -16.13 -7.21 13.86
CA PRO A 127 -15.32 -8.38 13.52
C PRO A 127 -15.61 -9.00 12.15
N HIS A 128 -16.89 -9.20 11.83
CA HIS A 128 -17.34 -9.83 10.57
C HIS A 128 -17.11 -8.96 9.32
N GLU A 129 -16.75 -7.68 9.51
CA GLU A 129 -16.43 -6.72 8.46
C GLU A 129 -14.93 -6.70 8.13
N ILE A 130 -14.10 -7.35 8.96
CA ILE A 130 -12.65 -7.42 8.79
C ILE A 130 -12.28 -8.75 8.15
N LEU A 131 -11.42 -8.70 7.13
CA LEU A 131 -10.81 -9.86 6.49
C LEU A 131 -9.31 -9.91 6.76
N ILE A 132 -8.83 -11.01 7.32
CA ILE A 132 -7.42 -11.35 7.31
C ILE A 132 -7.11 -12.09 6.01
N LEU A 133 -6.18 -11.54 5.23
CA LEU A 133 -5.78 -12.11 3.95
C LEU A 133 -4.32 -12.56 4.01
N LEU A 134 -4.09 -13.86 3.89
CA LEU A 134 -2.76 -14.46 3.97
C LEU A 134 -2.24 -14.91 2.59
N PRO A 135 -0.91 -14.98 2.41
CA PRO A 135 -0.32 -15.56 1.22
C PRO A 135 -0.28 -17.08 1.36
N HIS A 136 -0.47 -17.81 0.27
CA HIS A 136 -0.34 -19.28 0.28
C HIS A 136 1.03 -19.77 0.77
N CYS A 137 2.10 -18.97 0.57
CA CYS A 137 3.47 -19.31 0.97
C CYS A 137 3.67 -19.39 2.50
N ILE A 138 2.68 -19.00 3.32
CA ILE A 138 2.74 -19.15 4.79
C ILE A 138 2.51 -20.60 5.23
N GLN A 139 1.87 -21.39 4.37
CA GLN A 139 1.73 -22.82 4.58
C GLN A 139 3.08 -23.50 4.35
N ASN A 140 3.44 -24.43 5.23
CA ASN A 140 4.62 -25.27 5.03
C ASN A 140 4.47 -26.07 3.73
N SER A 141 5.46 -26.01 2.85
CA SER A 141 5.46 -26.68 1.54
C SER A 141 5.15 -28.19 1.58
N PRO A 142 5.70 -29.00 2.51
CA PRO A 142 5.37 -30.43 2.62
C PRO A 142 4.06 -30.71 3.38
N CYS A 143 3.23 -29.70 3.67
CA CYS A 143 1.97 -29.93 4.37
C CYS A 143 0.99 -30.75 3.49
N SER A 144 0.51 -31.86 4.04
CA SER A 144 -0.45 -32.75 3.37
C SER A 144 -1.85 -32.14 3.22
N HIS A 145 -2.20 -31.16 4.05
CA HIS A 145 -3.54 -30.59 4.10
C HIS A 145 -3.62 -29.26 3.33
N LYS A 146 -4.01 -29.29 2.05
CA LYS A 146 -4.11 -28.06 1.24
C LYS A 146 -5.23 -27.13 1.75
N ILE A 147 -4.88 -25.86 1.97
CA ILE A 147 -5.77 -24.82 2.52
C ILE A 147 -6.11 -23.69 1.53
N THR A 148 -5.71 -23.85 0.26
CA THR A 148 -5.88 -22.82 -0.77
C THR A 148 -7.34 -22.58 -1.17
N VAL A 149 -8.20 -23.57 -0.99
CA VAL A 149 -9.65 -23.48 -1.28
C VAL A 149 -10.44 -23.26 0.01
N ASP A 150 -10.12 -24.03 1.05
CA ASP A 150 -10.77 -23.94 2.35
C ASP A 150 -9.71 -23.97 3.46
N VAL A 151 -9.70 -22.93 4.28
CA VAL A 151 -8.78 -22.79 5.41
C VAL A 151 -9.13 -23.76 6.53
N SER A 152 -10.38 -24.25 6.59
CA SER A 152 -10.84 -25.25 7.56
C SER A 152 -10.11 -26.59 7.47
N ASN A 153 -9.47 -26.88 6.33
CA ASN A 153 -8.67 -28.08 6.13
C ASN A 153 -7.40 -28.14 7.01
N CYS A 154 -6.99 -27.01 7.59
CA CYS A 154 -5.82 -26.99 8.47
C CYS A 154 -6.07 -27.84 9.73
N LYS A 155 -5.20 -28.83 9.98
CA LYS A 155 -5.24 -29.67 11.20
C LYS A 155 -4.41 -29.14 12.37
N LYS A 156 -3.96 -27.88 12.31
CA LYS A 156 -3.14 -27.23 13.35
C LYS A 156 -1.95 -28.10 13.81
N CYS A 157 -1.23 -28.70 12.85
CA CYS A 157 -0.14 -29.63 13.11
C CYS A 157 1.16 -28.99 13.64
N GLY A 158 1.19 -27.67 13.86
CA GLY A 158 2.36 -26.94 14.38
C GLY A 158 3.48 -26.67 13.36
N ASN A 159 3.45 -27.28 12.18
CA ASN A 159 4.52 -27.15 11.18
C ASN A 159 4.56 -25.79 10.45
N CYS A 160 3.56 -24.94 10.63
CA CYS A 160 3.52 -23.55 10.13
C CYS A 160 2.56 -22.71 10.96
N GLN A 161 2.66 -21.38 10.82
CA GLN A 161 1.90 -20.41 11.60
C GLN A 161 0.40 -20.31 11.22
N VAL A 162 -0.06 -21.07 10.23
CA VAL A 162 -1.48 -21.08 9.82
C VAL A 162 -2.39 -21.43 11.00
N GLY A 163 -2.01 -22.42 11.81
CA GLY A 163 -2.78 -22.83 12.98
C GLY A 163 -2.95 -21.69 13.99
N ASP A 164 -1.84 -21.02 14.34
CA ASP A 164 -1.83 -19.88 15.26
C ASP A 164 -2.71 -18.72 14.74
N ILE A 165 -2.71 -18.48 13.42
CA ILE A 165 -3.53 -17.42 12.81
C ILE A 165 -5.01 -17.82 12.82
N ILE A 166 -5.34 -19.10 12.62
CA ILE A 166 -6.72 -19.59 12.78
C ILE A 166 -7.19 -19.35 14.21
N ASP A 167 -6.37 -19.69 15.22
CA ASP A 167 -6.71 -19.43 16.63
C ASP A 167 -6.95 -17.94 16.89
N LEU A 168 -6.11 -17.07 16.33
CA LEU A 168 -6.28 -15.62 16.40
C LEU A 168 -7.59 -15.17 15.73
N THR A 169 -7.93 -15.73 14.56
CA THR A 169 -9.18 -15.37 13.87
C THR A 169 -10.42 -15.84 14.62
N GLN A 170 -10.35 -16.98 15.30
CA GLN A 170 -11.41 -17.50 16.16
C GLN A 170 -11.57 -16.62 17.42
N LYS A 171 -10.46 -16.26 18.06
CA LYS A 171 -10.43 -15.37 19.24
C LYS A 171 -11.12 -14.03 18.96
N TYR A 172 -10.90 -13.45 17.78
CA TYR A 172 -11.44 -12.14 17.40
C TYR A 172 -12.70 -12.22 16.53
N ASN A 173 -13.18 -13.41 16.19
CA ASN A 173 -14.33 -13.65 15.33
C ASN A 173 -14.29 -12.90 13.98
N VAL A 174 -13.13 -12.93 13.31
CA VAL A 174 -12.90 -12.27 12.01
C VAL A 174 -12.76 -13.26 10.87
N LYS A 175 -13.01 -12.80 9.63
CA LYS A 175 -12.89 -13.67 8.45
C LYS A 175 -11.43 -13.91 8.11
N LEU A 176 -11.11 -15.12 7.65
CA LEU A 176 -9.77 -15.51 7.19
C LEU A 176 -9.86 -16.06 5.77
N ALA A 177 -8.94 -15.64 4.90
CA ALA A 177 -8.78 -16.22 3.57
C ALA A 177 -7.31 -16.30 3.15
N ILE A 178 -7.03 -17.24 2.23
CA ILE A 178 -5.69 -17.47 1.69
C ILE A 178 -5.72 -17.24 0.19
N ALA A 179 -4.78 -16.44 -0.32
CA ALA A 179 -4.65 -16.16 -1.74
C ALA A 179 -3.32 -16.71 -2.29
N THR A 180 -3.38 -17.37 -3.45
CA THR A 180 -2.17 -17.80 -4.17
C THR A 180 -1.53 -16.69 -5.01
N GLY A 181 -2.19 -15.52 -5.08
CA GLY A 181 -1.69 -14.33 -5.76
C GLY A 181 -2.74 -13.22 -5.83
N GLY A 182 -2.36 -12.08 -6.42
CA GLY A 182 -3.21 -10.88 -6.45
C GLY A 182 -4.58 -11.06 -7.12
N THR A 183 -4.67 -11.92 -8.14
CA THR A 183 -5.96 -12.16 -8.84
C THR A 183 -6.96 -12.88 -7.95
N ILE A 184 -6.51 -13.91 -7.23
CA ILE A 184 -7.36 -14.61 -6.26
C ILE A 184 -7.70 -13.70 -5.09
N ALA A 185 -6.75 -12.90 -4.61
CA ALA A 185 -7.00 -11.90 -3.58
C ALA A 185 -8.14 -10.94 -3.97
N ARG A 186 -8.08 -10.34 -5.17
CA ARG A 186 -9.14 -9.45 -5.68
C ARG A 186 -10.50 -10.14 -5.80
N LYS A 187 -10.50 -11.41 -6.23
CA LYS A 187 -11.73 -12.22 -6.30
C LYS A 187 -12.33 -12.42 -4.90
N ILE A 188 -11.53 -12.84 -3.92
CA ILE A 188 -11.96 -13.03 -2.53
C ILE A 188 -12.53 -11.72 -1.97
N ILE A 189 -11.85 -10.59 -2.19
CA ILE A 189 -12.32 -9.27 -1.70
C ILE A 189 -13.68 -8.91 -2.31
N LYS A 190 -13.88 -9.17 -3.61
CA LYS A 190 -15.14 -8.91 -4.30
C LYS A 190 -16.29 -9.80 -3.79
N GLU A 191 -16.00 -11.05 -3.44
CA GLU A 191 -16.97 -12.02 -2.94
C GLU A 191 -17.32 -11.77 -1.47
N THR A 192 -16.31 -11.56 -0.62
CA THR A 192 -16.47 -11.40 0.83
C THR A 192 -16.91 -9.99 1.25
N LYS A 193 -16.69 -8.99 0.38
CA LYS A 193 -17.02 -7.57 0.56
C LYS A 193 -16.68 -7.04 1.97
N PRO A 194 -15.41 -7.16 2.42
CA PRO A 194 -15.02 -6.66 3.73
C PRO A 194 -15.03 -5.12 3.74
N LYS A 195 -15.19 -4.53 4.92
CA LYS A 195 -15.00 -3.08 5.12
C LYS A 195 -13.56 -2.71 5.47
N SER A 196 -12.75 -3.69 5.89
CA SER A 196 -11.30 -3.51 6.07
C SER A 196 -10.54 -4.83 5.95
N ILE A 197 -9.25 -4.74 5.64
CA ILE A 197 -8.36 -5.89 5.45
C ILE A 197 -7.10 -5.75 6.30
N VAL A 198 -6.68 -6.83 6.94
CA VAL A 198 -5.30 -7.00 7.42
C VAL A 198 -4.62 -8.02 6.50
N ALA A 199 -3.74 -7.53 5.63
CA ALA A 199 -3.12 -8.33 4.59
C ALA A 199 -1.67 -8.66 4.95
N VAL A 200 -1.29 -9.92 4.75
CA VAL A 200 0.10 -10.39 4.87
C VAL A 200 0.58 -10.79 3.48
N ALA A 201 1.63 -10.16 2.96
CA ALA A 201 2.25 -10.60 1.70
C ALA A 201 3.65 -9.99 1.52
N CYS A 202 4.21 -10.18 0.33
CA CYS A 202 5.43 -9.51 -0.08
C CYS A 202 5.20 -8.04 -0.43
N GLU A 203 6.29 -7.26 -0.56
CA GLU A 203 6.24 -5.84 -0.90
C GLU A 203 5.49 -5.62 -2.22
N ARG A 204 5.72 -6.48 -3.22
CA ARG A 204 5.07 -6.42 -4.53
C ARG A 204 3.56 -6.59 -4.43
N ASP A 205 3.10 -7.63 -3.74
CA ASP A 205 1.68 -7.98 -3.71
C ASP A 205 0.90 -7.05 -2.77
N LEU A 206 1.50 -6.61 -1.66
CA LEU A 206 0.89 -5.61 -0.79
C LEU A 206 0.78 -4.25 -1.48
N SER A 207 1.85 -3.77 -2.12
CA SER A 207 1.81 -2.43 -2.75
C SER A 207 0.79 -2.36 -3.89
N SER A 208 0.73 -3.36 -4.77
CA SER A 208 -0.29 -3.42 -5.82
C SER A 208 -1.68 -3.63 -5.22
N GLY A 209 -1.83 -4.52 -4.23
CA GLY A 209 -3.10 -4.78 -3.55
C GLY A 209 -3.70 -3.53 -2.90
N ILE A 210 -2.89 -2.73 -2.22
CA ILE A 210 -3.32 -1.46 -1.60
C ILE A 210 -3.80 -0.47 -2.67
N LEU A 211 -3.08 -0.34 -3.78
CA LEU A 211 -3.45 0.57 -4.87
C LEU A 211 -4.72 0.12 -5.62
N ASP A 212 -4.88 -1.18 -5.82
CA ASP A 212 -6.00 -1.79 -6.54
C ASP A 212 -7.31 -1.76 -5.74
N THR A 213 -7.22 -1.72 -4.40
CA THR A 213 -8.39 -1.82 -3.51
C THR A 213 -8.86 -0.47 -2.95
N ASP A 214 -8.21 0.64 -3.28
CA ASP A 214 -8.67 1.97 -2.87
C ASP A 214 -10.13 2.22 -3.32
N PRO A 215 -11.06 2.66 -2.43
CA PRO A 215 -10.83 3.28 -1.12
C PRO A 215 -10.83 2.36 0.12
N LEU A 216 -10.85 1.03 -0.05
CA LEU A 216 -10.92 0.03 1.02
C LEU A 216 -9.70 0.16 1.96
N PRO A 217 -9.87 0.31 3.30
CA PRO A 217 -8.75 0.40 4.22
C PRO A 217 -8.04 -0.94 4.40
N VAL A 218 -6.74 -0.96 4.09
CA VAL A 218 -5.88 -2.16 4.16
C VAL A 218 -4.64 -1.89 5.01
N ILE A 219 -4.48 -2.62 6.11
CA ILE A 219 -3.22 -2.68 6.86
C ILE A 219 -2.35 -3.77 6.23
N GLY A 220 -1.18 -3.39 5.72
CA GLY A 220 -0.23 -4.31 5.09
C GLY A 220 0.89 -4.72 6.04
N ILE A 221 1.08 -6.03 6.23
CA ILE A 221 2.13 -6.60 7.07
C ILE A 221 3.05 -7.43 6.18
N LEU A 222 4.32 -7.04 6.12
CA LEU A 222 5.30 -7.78 5.31
C LEU A 222 5.56 -9.16 5.91
N ASN A 223 5.56 -10.17 5.04
CA ASN A 223 5.91 -11.52 5.43
C ASN A 223 7.40 -11.66 5.75
N LEU A 224 7.72 -12.54 6.69
CA LEU A 224 9.06 -12.98 7.01
C LEU A 224 9.48 -14.04 5.99
N ARG A 225 10.73 -13.98 5.51
CA ARG A 225 11.25 -14.86 4.46
C ARG A 225 12.51 -15.60 4.92
N PRO A 226 12.44 -16.45 5.95
CA PRO A 226 13.61 -17.17 6.46
C PRO A 226 14.23 -18.11 5.42
N PHE A 227 13.41 -18.63 4.50
CA PHE A 227 13.83 -19.58 3.45
C PHE A 227 13.79 -18.97 2.04
N GLY A 228 13.86 -17.64 1.93
CA GLY A 228 13.81 -16.93 0.65
C GLY A 228 12.38 -16.56 0.20
N PRO A 229 12.25 -16.05 -1.04
CA PRO A 229 10.98 -15.55 -1.55
C PRO A 229 9.99 -16.68 -1.83
N CYS A 230 8.74 -16.47 -1.42
CA CYS A 230 7.61 -17.36 -1.74
C CYS A 230 7.77 -18.82 -1.29
N TYR A 231 8.62 -19.09 -0.29
CA TYR A 231 8.83 -20.44 0.23
C TYR A 231 8.87 -20.43 1.77
N ASN A 232 7.98 -21.21 2.40
CA ASN A 232 7.86 -21.35 3.86
C ASN A 232 7.99 -20.01 4.60
N THR A 233 7.18 -19.05 4.18
CA THR A 233 7.21 -17.69 4.73
C THR A 233 6.53 -17.65 6.11
N GLY A 234 6.88 -16.66 6.91
CA GLY A 234 6.27 -16.42 8.21
C GLY A 234 5.61 -15.05 8.31
N VAL A 235 5.07 -14.76 9.47
CA VAL A 235 4.54 -13.46 9.86
C VAL A 235 4.82 -13.21 11.33
N ASP A 236 5.01 -11.93 11.67
CA ASP A 236 5.03 -11.50 13.06
C ASP A 236 3.59 -11.48 13.60
N LEU A 237 3.23 -12.50 14.38
CA LEU A 237 1.88 -12.65 14.95
C LEU A 237 1.49 -11.47 15.85
N LYS A 238 2.45 -10.83 16.54
CA LYS A 238 2.16 -9.66 17.37
C LYS A 238 1.71 -8.49 16.50
N LYS A 239 2.42 -8.22 15.40
CA LYS A 239 2.02 -7.17 14.45
C LYS A 239 0.67 -7.46 13.79
N LEU A 240 0.39 -8.73 13.52
CA LEU A 240 -0.91 -9.15 12.99
C LEU A 240 -2.04 -8.85 13.99
N GLU A 241 -1.83 -9.21 15.26
CA GLU A 241 -2.79 -8.94 16.33
C GLU A 241 -2.96 -7.44 16.60
N GLU A 242 -1.88 -6.66 16.60
CA GLU A 242 -1.90 -5.20 16.76
C GLU A 242 -2.68 -4.52 15.64
N GLY A 243 -2.41 -4.90 14.38
CA GLY A 243 -3.14 -4.37 13.22
C GLY A 243 -4.63 -4.71 13.28
N LEU A 244 -4.96 -5.92 13.73
CA LEU A 244 -6.35 -6.33 13.93
C LEU A 244 -7.03 -5.53 15.04
N LYS A 245 -6.42 -5.43 16.23
CA LYS A 245 -6.93 -4.66 17.36
C LYS A 245 -7.15 -3.19 17.02
N PHE A 246 -6.26 -2.61 16.20
CA PHE A 246 -6.43 -1.24 15.74
C PHE A 246 -7.74 -1.06 14.96
N LEU A 247 -8.09 -2.01 14.08
CA LEU A 247 -9.28 -1.92 13.24
C LEU A 247 -10.56 -2.33 13.95
N LEU A 248 -10.49 -3.13 15.02
CA LEU A 248 -11.66 -3.54 15.77
C LEU A 248 -12.28 -2.34 16.51
N LYS A 249 -13.61 -2.20 16.39
CA LYS A 249 -14.40 -1.39 17.33
C LYS A 249 -14.23 -1.98 18.73
N GLU A 250 -13.97 -1.12 19.71
CA GLU A 250 -14.16 -1.52 21.10
C GLU A 250 -15.64 -1.88 21.26
N VAL A 251 -15.87 -3.07 21.82
CA VAL A 251 -17.22 -3.51 22.18
C VAL A 251 -17.50 -2.84 23.51
N GLU A 252 -18.37 -1.83 23.51
CA GLU A 252 -19.01 -1.31 24.74
C GLU A 252 -19.85 -2.41 25.41
#